data_AF-A0A916D9D8-F1
#
_entry.id   AF-A0A916D9D8-F1
#
_cell.length_a   1.000
_cell.length_b   1.000
_cell.length_c   1.000
_cell.angle_alpha   90.00
_cell.angle_beta   90.00
_cell.angle_gamma   90.00
#
_symmetry.space_group_name_H-M   'P 1'
#
loop_
_entity.id
_entity.type
_entity.pdbx_description
1 polymer ?
#
loop_
_entity_poly.entity_id
_entity_poly.type
_entity_poly.pdbx_seq_one_letter_code
_entity_poly.pdbx_strand_id
1 'polypeptide(L)'
;MSTTQPGTQSAAERRSAEAELRTLIDKFTPEQPRLIAAMRRSLRKCLPTAHEVVYEYRDCFVISYSPSEHGYEGVLAIRGSASDVRLYFNRGKDLPDPEDLLQGSSQARWVNVEGVFTLTHPAVASLIDRAIADNRVPFANAGRGSVVIRSASGKTRARRGESRTRRGEPKARPSKTRRGASKASSR
;
A
#
# COMPACT_ATOMS: atom_id res chain seq x y z
N MET A 1 28.98 16.95 3.24
CA MET A 1 28.10 15.96 3.88
C MET A 1 26.96 16.74 4.52
N SER A 2 25.76 16.70 3.93
CA SER A 2 24.62 17.49 4.43
C SER A 2 23.71 16.60 5.27
N THR A 3 23.69 16.83 6.58
CA THR A 3 22.89 16.02 7.52
C THR A 3 21.42 16.43 7.45
N THR A 4 20.61 15.67 6.73
CA THR A 4 19.15 15.86 6.69
C THR A 4 18.55 15.61 8.07
N GLN A 5 18.04 16.65 8.72
CA GLN A 5 17.24 16.52 9.95
C GLN A 5 15.91 15.80 9.65
N PRO A 6 15.31 15.09 10.64
CA PRO A 6 14.07 14.35 10.44
C PRO A 6 12.85 15.25 10.22
N GLY A 7 12.54 15.51 8.94
CA GLY A 7 11.22 15.15 8.42
C GLY A 7 10.00 16.00 8.78
N THR A 8 10.14 17.32 8.99
CA THR A 8 8.96 18.21 8.97
C THR A 8 8.67 18.68 7.54
N GLN A 9 7.66 18.09 6.89
CA GLN A 9 7.16 18.53 5.59
C GLN A 9 6.77 20.01 5.61
N SER A 10 7.27 20.81 4.67
CA SER A 10 6.99 22.25 4.65
C SER A 10 5.52 22.56 4.36
N ALA A 11 5.08 23.75 4.75
CA ALA A 11 3.71 24.21 4.47
C ALA A 11 3.41 24.31 2.97
N ALA A 12 4.42 24.47 2.10
CA ALA A 12 4.24 24.49 0.65
C ALA A 12 4.03 23.07 0.09
N GLU A 13 4.92 22.13 0.42
CA GLU A 13 4.80 20.72 0.03
C GLU A 13 3.50 20.10 0.54
N ARG A 14 3.11 20.40 1.78
CA ARG A 14 1.85 19.91 2.34
C ARG A 14 0.62 20.46 1.62
N ARG A 15 0.62 21.74 1.21
CA ARG A 15 -0.47 22.28 0.38
C ARG A 15 -0.54 21.60 -0.99
N SER A 16 0.62 21.30 -1.59
CA SER A 16 0.70 20.55 -2.85
C SER A 16 0.10 19.14 -2.69
N ALA A 17 0.52 18.40 -1.67
CA ALA A 17 0.03 17.04 -1.41
C ALA A 17 -1.46 17.00 -1.02
N GLU A 18 -1.96 17.94 -0.22
CA GLU A 18 -3.40 18.02 0.09
C GLU A 18 -4.24 18.39 -1.15
N ALA A 19 -3.69 19.18 -2.08
CA ALA A 19 -4.35 19.51 -3.35
C ALA A 19 -4.37 18.34 -4.34
N GLU A 20 -3.26 17.62 -4.50
CA GLU A 20 -3.18 16.43 -5.35
C GLU A 20 -4.07 15.29 -4.80
N LEU A 21 -4.07 15.07 -3.49
CA LEU A 21 -4.97 14.11 -2.83
C LEU A 21 -6.45 14.53 -2.98
N ARG A 22 -6.75 15.82 -2.95
CA ARG A 22 -8.10 16.30 -3.28
C ARG A 22 -8.46 15.97 -4.73
N THR A 23 -7.59 16.27 -5.70
CA THR A 23 -7.80 15.93 -7.11
C THR A 23 -7.95 14.42 -7.35
N LEU A 24 -7.34 13.58 -6.51
CA LEU A 24 -7.54 12.12 -6.52
C LEU A 24 -8.92 11.72 -5.99
N ILE A 25 -9.37 12.33 -4.90
CA ILE A 25 -10.69 12.07 -4.27
C ILE A 25 -11.84 12.61 -5.13
N ASP A 26 -11.66 13.77 -5.77
CA ASP A 26 -12.66 14.42 -6.63
C ASP A 26 -12.87 13.67 -7.98
N LYS A 27 -12.20 12.52 -8.21
CA LYS A 27 -12.47 11.57 -9.31
C LYS A 27 -13.67 10.63 -9.06
N PHE A 28 -14.16 10.56 -7.83
CA PHE A 28 -15.18 9.60 -7.39
C PHE A 28 -16.57 10.26 -7.28
N THR A 29 -17.61 9.49 -6.93
CA THR A 29 -18.99 10.02 -6.86
C THR A 29 -19.11 11.16 -5.83
N PRO A 30 -19.97 12.18 -6.06
CA PRO A 30 -19.93 13.45 -5.30
C PRO A 30 -20.23 13.34 -3.79
N GLU A 31 -20.72 12.19 -3.33
CA GLU A 31 -20.93 11.87 -1.92
C GLU A 31 -19.63 11.45 -1.23
N GLN A 32 -18.75 10.73 -1.93
CA GLN A 32 -17.52 10.18 -1.36
C GLN A 32 -16.54 11.26 -0.87
N PRO A 33 -16.26 12.36 -1.60
CA PRO A 33 -15.37 13.41 -1.10
C PRO A 33 -15.76 13.96 0.28
N ARG A 34 -17.07 14.05 0.56
CA ARG A 34 -17.59 14.49 1.88
C ARG A 34 -17.31 13.44 2.96
N LEU A 35 -17.60 12.18 2.66
CA LEU A 35 -17.38 11.05 3.58
C LEU A 35 -15.90 10.84 3.88
N ILE A 36 -15.05 10.79 2.84
CA ILE A 36 -13.59 10.64 2.96
C ILE A 36 -13.00 11.81 3.76
N ALA A 37 -13.44 13.06 3.51
CA ALA A 37 -12.98 14.21 4.29
C ALA A 37 -13.39 14.13 5.78
N ALA A 38 -14.58 13.61 6.09
CA ALA A 38 -15.02 13.39 7.46
C ALA A 38 -14.26 12.24 8.16
N MET A 39 -14.00 11.13 7.45
CA MET A 39 -13.15 10.04 7.94
C MET A 39 -11.73 10.51 8.22
N ARG A 40 -11.09 11.20 7.26
CA ARG A 40 -9.75 11.79 7.44
C ARG A 40 -9.70 12.75 8.62
N ARG A 41 -10.72 13.59 8.81
CA ARG A 41 -10.82 14.49 9.99
C ARG A 41 -10.90 13.71 11.30
N SER A 42 -11.58 12.57 11.32
CA SER A 42 -11.75 11.74 12.51
C SER A 42 -10.46 10.98 12.84
N LEU A 43 -9.87 10.28 11.87
CA LEU A 43 -8.60 9.57 12.05
C LEU A 43 -7.44 10.52 12.39
N ARG A 44 -7.41 11.75 11.86
CA ARG A 44 -6.46 12.80 12.27
C ARG A 44 -6.62 13.29 13.72
N LYS A 45 -7.74 13.01 14.39
CA LYS A 45 -7.88 13.27 15.85
C LYS A 45 -7.33 12.11 16.68
N CYS A 46 -7.61 10.87 16.28
CA CYS A 46 -7.08 9.67 16.93
C CYS A 46 -5.56 9.54 16.74
N LEU A 47 -5.06 9.94 15.57
CA LEU A 47 -3.67 9.81 15.14
C LEU A 47 -3.11 11.15 14.61
N PRO A 48 -2.91 12.17 15.48
CA PRO A 48 -2.49 13.51 15.06
C PRO A 48 -1.06 13.56 14.48
N THR A 49 -0.21 12.62 14.87
CA THR A 49 1.20 12.52 14.45
C THR A 49 1.42 11.53 13.31
N ALA A 50 0.40 10.76 12.89
CA ALA A 50 0.53 9.82 11.79
C ALA A 50 0.76 10.50 10.44
N HIS A 51 1.57 9.84 9.60
CA HIS A 51 1.75 10.16 8.20
C HIS A 51 0.57 9.59 7.41
N GLU A 52 0.02 10.37 6.48
CA GLU A 52 -0.97 9.90 5.51
C GLU A 52 -0.25 9.51 4.22
N VAL A 53 0.05 8.22 4.08
CA VAL A 53 0.71 7.66 2.90
C VAL A 53 -0.35 7.19 1.91
N VAL A 54 -0.52 7.97 0.84
CA VAL A 54 -1.54 7.77 -0.20
C VAL A 54 -0.98 6.92 -1.33
N TYR A 55 -1.72 5.89 -1.74
CA TYR A 55 -1.46 5.12 -2.96
C TYR A 55 -2.64 5.29 -3.92
N GLU A 56 -2.34 5.72 -5.15
CA GLU A 56 -3.28 5.68 -6.28
C GLU A 56 -3.15 4.32 -6.98
N TYR A 57 -4.30 3.64 -7.14
CA TYR A 57 -4.47 2.47 -8.01
C TYR A 57 -5.46 2.82 -9.13
N ARG A 58 -5.78 1.85 -10.00
CA ARG A 58 -6.61 2.09 -11.20
C ARG A 58 -8.10 2.29 -10.90
N ASP A 59 -8.63 1.59 -9.90
CA ASP A 59 -10.05 1.50 -9.51
C ASP A 59 -10.35 2.19 -8.17
N CYS A 60 -9.30 2.44 -7.39
CA CYS A 60 -9.39 2.88 -6.00
C CYS A 60 -8.13 3.63 -5.57
N PHE A 61 -8.20 4.28 -4.42
CA PHE A 61 -7.03 4.80 -3.71
C PHE A 61 -7.02 4.27 -2.27
N VAL A 62 -5.85 4.29 -1.63
CA VAL A 62 -5.68 3.92 -0.22
C VAL A 62 -4.89 5.00 0.50
N ILE A 63 -5.44 5.56 1.58
CA ILE A 63 -4.73 6.46 2.51
C ILE A 63 -4.36 5.65 3.76
N SER A 64 -3.09 5.27 3.90
CA SER A 64 -2.58 4.56 5.07
C SER A 64 -2.12 5.52 6.17
N TYR A 65 -2.55 5.29 7.41
CA TYR A 65 -2.15 6.04 8.59
C TYR A 65 -0.99 5.33 9.28
N SER A 66 0.22 5.85 9.08
CA SER A 66 1.47 5.19 9.45
C SER A 66 2.33 6.01 10.43
N PRO A 67 3.08 5.36 11.34
CA PRO A 67 4.08 6.01 12.18
C PRO A 67 5.29 6.54 11.36
N SER A 68 5.41 6.20 10.07
CA SER A 68 6.47 6.68 9.18
C SER A 68 5.95 6.97 7.76
N GLU A 69 6.81 7.39 6.84
CA GLU A 69 6.46 7.54 5.41
C GLU A 69 6.33 6.20 4.65
N HIS A 70 6.32 5.08 5.36
CA HIS A 70 6.10 3.74 4.83
C HIS A 70 4.66 3.27 5.12
N GLY A 71 3.82 3.25 4.07
CA GLY A 71 2.40 2.91 4.24
C GLY A 71 2.11 1.45 4.63
N TYR A 72 3.09 0.55 4.53
CA TYR A 72 2.97 -0.84 4.99
C TYR A 72 3.14 -0.98 6.52
N GLU A 73 3.67 0.03 7.20
CA GLU A 73 3.73 0.13 8.67
C GLU A 73 2.44 0.73 9.26
N GLY A 74 1.47 1.07 8.40
CA GLY A 74 0.20 1.66 8.82
C GLY A 74 -0.64 0.76 9.71
N VAL A 75 -1.41 1.37 10.60
CA VAL A 75 -2.37 0.68 11.48
C VAL A 75 -3.74 0.61 10.81
N LEU A 76 -4.21 1.77 10.35
CA LEU A 76 -5.52 1.99 9.74
C LEU A 76 -5.33 2.49 8.31
N ALA A 77 -6.26 2.18 7.42
CA ALA A 77 -6.27 2.79 6.08
C ALA A 77 -7.69 3.06 5.57
N ILE A 78 -7.88 4.19 4.88
CA ILE A 78 -9.11 4.49 4.14
C ILE A 78 -8.91 3.98 2.70
N ARG A 79 -9.73 3.02 2.25
CA ARG A 79 -9.87 2.73 0.81
C ARG A 79 -11.12 3.43 0.30
N GLY A 80 -11.00 4.22 -0.77
CA GLY A 80 -12.14 4.68 -1.57
C GLY A 80 -12.09 4.07 -2.97
N SER A 81 -13.23 3.63 -3.49
CA SER A 81 -13.38 3.05 -4.82
C SER A 81 -14.64 3.59 -5.50
N ALA A 82 -14.85 3.30 -6.79
CA ALA A 82 -16.03 3.79 -7.51
C ALA A 82 -17.39 3.46 -6.84
N SER A 83 -17.45 2.40 -6.03
CA SER A 83 -18.69 1.92 -5.40
C SER A 83 -18.73 2.04 -3.87
N ASP A 84 -17.57 2.10 -3.19
CA ASP A 84 -17.51 1.99 -1.73
C ASP A 84 -16.41 2.83 -1.08
N VAL A 85 -16.57 3.06 0.23
CA VAL A 85 -15.52 3.56 1.11
C VAL A 85 -15.40 2.60 2.30
N ARG A 86 -14.18 2.17 2.61
CA ARG A 86 -13.89 1.15 3.63
C ARG A 86 -12.81 1.62 4.59
N LEU A 87 -12.97 1.33 5.88
CA LEU A 87 -11.92 1.49 6.87
C LEU A 87 -11.24 0.14 7.10
N TYR A 88 -10.00 0.03 6.66
CA TYR A 88 -9.14 -1.14 6.86
C TYR A 88 -8.37 -1.04 8.17
N PHE A 89 -8.22 -2.19 8.82
CA PHE A 89 -7.36 -2.47 9.96
C PHE A 89 -6.26 -3.42 9.48
N ASN A 90 -5.01 -2.94 9.38
CA ASN A 90 -3.92 -3.70 8.75
C ASN A 90 -3.52 -4.96 9.54
N ARG A 91 -3.81 -4.98 10.85
CA ARG A 91 -3.73 -6.17 11.71
C ARG A 91 -5.10 -6.70 12.15
N GLY A 92 -6.17 -6.43 11.39
CA GLY A 92 -7.55 -6.73 11.77
C GLY A 92 -7.81 -8.18 12.24
N LYS A 93 -7.07 -9.17 11.71
CA LYS A 93 -7.16 -10.57 12.20
C LYS A 93 -6.77 -10.74 13.68
N ASP A 94 -5.91 -9.87 14.21
CA ASP A 94 -5.41 -9.95 15.59
C ASP A 94 -6.31 -9.18 16.59
N LEU A 95 -7.35 -8.49 16.11
CA LEU A 95 -8.22 -7.66 16.95
C LEU A 95 -9.35 -8.49 17.60
N PRO A 96 -9.70 -8.22 18.87
CA PRO A 96 -10.94 -8.70 19.48
C PRO A 96 -12.13 -7.96 18.86
N ASP A 97 -12.96 -8.68 18.10
CA ASP A 97 -14.16 -8.17 17.45
C ASP A 97 -15.40 -8.95 17.93
N PRO A 98 -16.02 -8.54 19.04
CA PRO A 98 -17.15 -9.27 19.64
C PRO A 98 -18.49 -9.07 18.90
N GLU A 99 -18.54 -8.15 17.93
CA GLU A 99 -19.73 -7.84 17.13
C GLU A 99 -19.63 -8.34 15.66
N ASP A 100 -18.54 -9.04 15.31
CA ASP A 100 -18.25 -9.60 13.97
C ASP A 100 -18.36 -8.58 12.82
N LEU A 101 -17.84 -7.38 13.06
CA LEU A 101 -17.86 -6.25 12.11
C LEU A 101 -16.74 -6.35 11.05
N LEU A 102 -15.66 -7.09 11.33
CA LEU A 102 -14.40 -7.13 10.56
C LEU A 102 -14.42 -8.09 9.37
N GLN A 103 -15.03 -7.61 8.29
CA GLN A 103 -15.09 -8.28 7.00
C GLN A 103 -13.73 -8.63 6.40
N GLY A 104 -13.72 -9.70 5.58
CA GLY A 104 -12.55 -10.26 4.93
C GLY A 104 -12.04 -11.52 5.61
N SER A 105 -11.00 -12.15 5.04
CA SER A 105 -10.42 -13.39 5.57
C SER A 105 -8.91 -13.32 5.85
N SER A 106 -8.21 -12.35 5.27
CA SER A 106 -6.75 -12.19 5.39
C SER A 106 -6.34 -11.51 6.71
N GLN A 107 -5.06 -11.14 6.83
CA GLN A 107 -4.53 -10.41 8.00
C GLN A 107 -5.17 -9.02 8.16
N ALA A 108 -5.41 -8.33 7.03
CA ALA A 108 -6.08 -7.04 7.01
C ALA A 108 -7.59 -7.26 6.84
N ARG A 109 -8.37 -6.71 7.77
CA ARG A 109 -9.84 -6.72 7.76
C ARG A 109 -10.37 -5.31 7.56
N TRP A 110 -11.65 -5.17 7.25
CA TRP A 110 -12.27 -3.85 7.08
C TRP A 110 -13.71 -3.80 7.60
N VAL A 111 -14.16 -2.60 7.94
CA VAL A 111 -15.60 -2.29 8.00
C VAL A 111 -16.00 -1.52 6.75
N ASN A 112 -17.21 -1.76 6.24
CA ASN A 112 -17.83 -0.88 5.25
C ASN A 112 -18.19 0.46 5.92
N VAL A 113 -18.02 1.58 5.23
CA VAL A 113 -18.33 2.90 5.79
C VAL A 113 -19.38 3.57 4.92
N GLU A 114 -20.62 3.50 5.40
CA GLU A 114 -21.82 4.01 4.70
C GLU A 114 -22.15 5.45 5.10
N GLY A 115 -21.63 5.92 6.23
CA GLY A 115 -21.81 7.29 6.68
C GLY A 115 -20.81 7.71 7.74
N VAL A 116 -20.82 9.00 8.07
CA VAL A 116 -19.90 9.58 9.07
C VAL A 116 -20.07 8.97 10.47
N PHE A 117 -21.27 8.45 10.76
CA PHE A 117 -21.62 7.85 12.05
C PHE A 117 -20.97 6.47 12.28
N THR A 118 -20.53 5.76 11.23
CA THR A 118 -19.89 4.44 11.36
C THR A 118 -18.63 4.54 12.23
N LEU A 119 -17.83 5.61 12.09
CA LEU A 119 -16.62 5.82 12.90
C LEU A 119 -16.91 6.27 14.34
N THR A 120 -18.14 6.66 14.64
CA THR A 120 -18.61 6.97 16.01
C THR A 120 -19.43 5.83 16.62
N HIS A 121 -19.61 4.70 15.92
CA HIS A 121 -20.23 3.52 16.50
C HIS A 121 -19.31 2.96 17.60
N PRO A 122 -19.79 2.67 18.82
CA PRO A 122 -18.92 2.33 19.96
C PRO A 122 -17.97 1.15 19.70
N ALA A 123 -18.43 0.11 19.00
CA ALA A 123 -17.58 -1.02 18.62
C ALA A 123 -16.53 -0.66 17.57
N VAL A 124 -16.86 0.16 16.57
CA VAL A 124 -15.89 0.60 15.55
C VAL A 124 -14.84 1.54 16.17
N ALA A 125 -15.25 2.41 17.09
CA ALA A 125 -14.33 3.22 17.90
C ALA A 125 -13.41 2.32 18.77
N SER A 126 -13.98 1.30 19.42
CA SER A 126 -13.20 0.33 20.21
C SER A 126 -12.19 -0.44 19.36
N LEU A 127 -12.55 -0.84 18.14
CA LEU A 127 -11.63 -1.46 17.17
C LEU A 127 -10.52 -0.49 16.71
N ILE A 128 -10.84 0.80 16.53
CA ILE A 128 -9.87 1.85 16.20
C ILE A 128 -8.86 2.01 17.35
N ASP A 129 -9.33 2.26 18.56
CA ASP A 129 -8.49 2.49 19.73
C ASP A 129 -7.62 1.24 20.05
N ARG A 130 -8.21 0.04 19.95
CA ARG A 130 -7.51 -1.23 20.14
C ARG A 130 -6.42 -1.45 19.08
N ALA A 131 -6.69 -1.14 17.81
CA ALA A 131 -5.70 -1.27 16.74
C ALA A 131 -4.53 -0.28 16.91
N ILE A 132 -4.81 0.92 17.44
CA ILE A 132 -3.79 1.93 17.76
C ILE A 132 -2.94 1.47 18.95
N ALA A 133 -3.55 0.89 19.99
CA ALA A 133 -2.86 0.38 21.18
C ALA A 133 -1.99 -0.86 20.88
N ASP A 134 -2.45 -1.79 20.06
CA ASP A 134 -1.71 -3.01 19.67
C ASP A 134 -0.66 -2.76 18.56
N ASN A 135 -0.43 -1.51 18.16
CA ASN A 135 0.53 -1.16 17.12
C ASN A 135 1.98 -1.42 17.57
N ARG A 136 2.71 -2.22 16.79
CA ARG A 136 4.10 -2.60 17.05
C ARG A 136 5.12 -1.48 16.87
N VAL A 137 4.81 -0.46 16.06
CA VAL A 137 5.72 0.66 15.78
C VAL A 137 5.05 1.93 16.30
N PRO A 138 5.43 2.44 17.49
CA PRO A 138 4.70 3.53 18.13
C PRO A 138 4.74 4.81 17.27
N PHE A 139 3.62 5.55 17.27
CA PHE A 139 3.57 6.87 16.68
C PHE A 139 4.41 7.86 17.49
N ALA A 140 4.90 8.92 16.83
CA ALA A 140 5.60 10.00 17.54
C ALA A 140 4.68 10.69 18.56
N ASN A 141 5.21 11.05 19.72
CA ASN A 141 4.46 11.69 20.81
C ASN A 141 4.05 13.16 20.51
N ALA A 142 4.67 13.78 19.50
CA ALA A 142 4.45 15.18 19.14
C ALA A 142 4.74 15.42 17.64
N GLY A 143 4.37 16.61 17.14
CA GLY A 143 4.54 16.99 15.73
C GLY A 143 3.29 16.73 14.89
N ARG A 144 3.48 16.49 13.58
CA ARG A 144 2.40 16.23 12.62
C ARG A 144 2.95 15.50 11.40
N GLY A 145 2.58 14.23 11.20
CA GLY A 145 3.06 13.42 10.08
C GLY A 145 2.74 14.03 8.71
N SER A 146 3.59 13.75 7.73
CA SER A 146 3.48 14.27 6.36
C SER A 146 2.28 13.68 5.60
N VAL A 147 1.79 14.38 4.57
CA VAL A 147 0.92 13.80 3.54
C VAL A 147 1.81 13.43 2.37
N VAL A 148 1.89 12.15 2.03
CA VAL A 148 2.87 11.61 1.07
C VAL A 148 2.16 10.80 0.01
N ILE A 149 2.25 11.25 -1.24
CA ILE A 149 1.60 10.57 -2.36
C ILE A 149 2.59 9.64 -3.06
N ARG A 150 2.15 8.40 -3.30
CA ARG A 150 2.91 7.29 -3.88
C ARG A 150 2.18 6.76 -5.13
N SER A 151 1.97 7.63 -6.12
CA SER A 151 1.26 7.31 -7.36
C SER A 151 1.95 6.17 -8.13
N ALA A 152 1.29 5.03 -8.27
CA ALA A 152 1.85 3.87 -8.99
C ALA A 152 2.02 4.15 -10.50
N SER A 153 1.17 5.03 -11.03
CA SER A 153 0.97 5.38 -12.44
C SER A 153 2.21 5.95 -13.17
N GLY A 154 3.27 6.34 -12.46
CA GLY A 154 4.46 6.97 -13.04
C GLY A 154 5.68 6.06 -13.26
N LYS A 155 5.72 4.85 -12.67
CA LYS A 155 6.87 3.94 -12.77
C LYS A 155 6.57 2.68 -13.56
N THR A 156 6.30 2.88 -14.86
CA THR A 156 6.69 1.90 -15.89
C THR A 156 8.17 1.61 -15.70
N ARG A 157 8.48 0.48 -15.06
CA ARG A 157 9.84 -0.02 -14.90
C ARG A 157 10.37 -0.34 -16.30
N ALA A 158 11.08 0.62 -16.89
CA ALA A 158 11.65 0.50 -18.23
C ALA A 158 12.41 -0.83 -18.31
N ARG A 159 11.82 -1.80 -19.01
CA ARG A 159 12.42 -3.12 -19.15
C ARG A 159 13.70 -2.91 -19.93
N ARG A 160 14.84 -3.22 -19.33
CA ARG A 160 16.18 -3.11 -19.95
C ARG A 160 16.37 -4.22 -20.99
N GLY A 161 15.46 -4.26 -21.96
CA GLY A 161 15.40 -5.21 -23.06
C GLY A 161 15.96 -4.58 -24.31
N GLU A 162 17.28 -4.40 -24.36
CA GLU A 162 17.96 -4.09 -25.62
C GLU A 162 19.22 -4.94 -25.79
N SER A 163 19.01 -6.00 -26.57
CA SER A 163 19.93 -6.70 -27.46
C SER A 163 21.43 -6.42 -27.36
N ARG A 164 22.21 -7.47 -27.05
CA ARG A 164 23.51 -7.73 -27.71
C ARG A 164 23.56 -9.12 -28.33
N THR A 165 22.71 -9.33 -29.34
CA THR A 165 22.90 -10.43 -30.29
C THR A 165 24.15 -10.15 -31.13
N ARG A 166 25.18 -11.02 -31.06
CA ARG A 166 25.93 -11.59 -32.21
C ARG A 166 27.31 -12.15 -31.84
N ARG A 167 27.64 -13.23 -32.58
CA ARG A 167 28.99 -13.71 -32.98
C ARG A 167 29.82 -14.42 -31.90
N GLY A 168 29.98 -15.72 -32.10
CA GLY A 168 30.78 -16.65 -31.28
C GLY A 168 30.83 -18.04 -31.91
N GLU A 169 31.13 -18.11 -33.22
CA GLU A 169 31.32 -19.37 -33.97
C GLU A 169 32.73 -19.92 -33.74
N PRO A 170 32.88 -21.22 -33.42
CA PRO A 170 34.11 -21.96 -33.69
C PRO A 170 33.86 -23.04 -34.76
N LYS A 171 34.78 -23.17 -35.72
CA LYS A 171 34.68 -24.03 -36.89
C LYS A 171 35.81 -25.07 -36.91
N ALA A 172 35.52 -26.24 -37.49
CA ALA A 172 36.44 -27.31 -37.91
C ALA A 172 36.93 -28.37 -36.87
N ARG A 173 36.47 -29.60 -37.16
CA ARG A 173 37.06 -30.97 -37.03
C ARG A 173 38.57 -31.05 -37.46
N PRO A 174 39.33 -32.18 -37.34
CA PRO A 174 38.87 -33.60 -37.38
C PRO A 174 39.66 -34.76 -36.66
N SER A 175 39.00 -35.93 -36.59
CA SER A 175 39.58 -37.30 -36.53
C SER A 175 40.32 -37.72 -35.23
N LYS A 176 40.56 -38.99 -34.86
CA LYS A 176 40.27 -40.38 -35.35
C LYS A 176 39.72 -41.19 -34.13
N THR A 177 39.18 -42.43 -34.18
CA THR A 177 39.80 -43.72 -34.63
C THR A 177 38.74 -44.83 -34.82
N ARG A 178 39.09 -45.89 -35.58
CA ARG A 178 38.35 -47.16 -35.80
C ARG A 178 38.18 -47.98 -34.49
N ARG A 179 37.28 -48.97 -34.33
CA ARG A 179 37.25 -50.30 -35.00
C ARG A 179 35.97 -51.08 -34.57
N GLY A 180 35.50 -52.05 -35.37
CA GLY A 180 34.43 -53.03 -35.04
C GLY A 180 34.89 -54.15 -34.08
N ALA A 181 34.19 -55.29 -33.91
CA ALA A 181 32.99 -55.89 -34.53
C ALA A 181 32.45 -57.04 -33.59
N SER A 182 31.50 -57.97 -33.85
CA SER A 182 30.68 -58.37 -35.02
C SER A 182 29.57 -59.39 -34.63
N LYS A 183 28.49 -59.50 -35.44
CA LYS A 183 27.57 -60.66 -35.63
C LYS A 183 26.65 -61.16 -34.46
N ALA A 184 25.71 -62.04 -34.88
CA ALA A 184 24.78 -62.92 -34.13
C ALA A 184 23.51 -62.24 -33.52
N SER A 185 22.26 -62.71 -33.70
CA SER A 185 21.62 -64.06 -33.68
C SER A 185 21.33 -64.54 -32.24
N SER A 186 20.14 -65.06 -31.87
CA SER A 186 18.84 -65.21 -32.56
C SER A 186 17.73 -65.62 -31.56
N ARG A 187 16.47 -65.29 -31.88
CA ARG A 187 15.28 -66.17 -31.84
C ARG A 187 14.03 -65.44 -32.32
#